data_AF-A0A6Y3Q0T1-F1
#
_entry.id   AF-A0A6Y3Q0T1-F1
#
_cell.length_a   1.000
_cell.length_b   1.000
_cell.length_c   1.000
_cell.angle_alpha   90.00
_cell.angle_beta   90.00
_cell.angle_gamma   90.00
#
_symmetry.space_group_name_H-M   'P 1'
#
loop_
_entity.id
_entity.type
_entity.pdbx_description
1 polymer ?
#
loop_
_entity_poly.entity_id
_entity_poly.type
_entity_poly.pdbx_seq_one_letter_code
_entity_poly.pdbx_strand_id
1 'polypeptide(L)'
;FFNKIKPDIFFSKLENTGLKLDSFDENTLRNLLFWRPGKKRSTTLILSVGAPSSPFISNFVMYDFDKSLDDWCRNNGITYSRYADDITFSTNIKDILCRVPKVVKKMLSLHVPGLSINESKTIFTSMAHNRHVTGVTLTPQGNLSIGRDRKRMLSAKIHKYSLGLLSSEEINKTKGMIAFANYLEGDFLLRLQKKYGCELITKFLMEGNK
;
A
#
# COMPACT_ATOMS: atom_id res chain seq x y z
N PHE A 1 -6.04 1.70 -9.93
CA PHE A 1 -5.75 0.32 -10.34
C PHE A 1 -7.00 -0.57 -10.49
N PHE A 2 -7.79 -0.83 -9.44
CA PHE A 2 -8.97 -1.72 -9.51
C PHE A 2 -9.88 -1.48 -10.73
N ASN A 3 -10.25 -0.22 -10.99
CA ASN A 3 -11.10 0.16 -12.12
C ASN A 3 -10.52 -0.14 -13.52
N LYS A 4 -9.25 -0.55 -13.62
CA LYS A 4 -8.61 -0.99 -14.88
C LYS A 4 -8.72 -2.49 -15.10
N ILE A 5 -9.06 -3.26 -14.05
CA ILE A 5 -9.33 -4.69 -14.14
C ILE A 5 -10.75 -4.87 -14.67
N LYS A 6 -10.83 -5.42 -15.88
CA LYS A 6 -12.08 -5.72 -16.60
C LYS A 6 -12.40 -7.22 -16.48
N PRO A 7 -13.67 -7.63 -16.67
CA PRO A 7 -14.05 -9.04 -16.65
C PRO A 7 -13.18 -9.92 -17.53
N ASP A 8 -12.89 -9.49 -18.76
CA ASP A 8 -12.16 -10.31 -19.74
C ASP A 8 -10.75 -10.67 -19.26
N ILE A 9 -10.08 -9.78 -18.52
CA ILE A 9 -8.77 -10.06 -17.91
C ILE A 9 -8.92 -11.16 -16.84
N PHE A 10 -9.95 -11.07 -16.01
CA PHE A 10 -10.20 -12.05 -14.95
C PHE A 10 -10.57 -13.42 -15.51
N PHE A 11 -11.51 -13.49 -16.45
CA PHE A 11 -11.95 -14.76 -17.03
C PHE A 11 -10.86 -15.42 -17.88
N SER A 12 -10.07 -14.65 -18.64
CA SER A 12 -8.89 -15.20 -19.34
C SER A 12 -7.88 -15.80 -18.36
N LYS A 13 -7.69 -15.19 -17.17
CA LYS A 13 -6.85 -15.78 -16.12
C LYS A 13 -7.45 -17.03 -15.51
N LEU A 14 -8.77 -17.05 -15.32
CA LEU A 14 -9.46 -18.21 -14.78
C LEU A 14 -9.39 -19.41 -15.72
N GLU A 15 -9.55 -19.21 -17.04
CA GLU A 15 -9.42 -20.26 -18.05
C GLU A 15 -8.03 -20.93 -18.00
N ASN A 16 -6.98 -20.14 -17.79
CA ASN A 16 -5.60 -20.64 -17.66
C ASN A 16 -5.39 -21.53 -16.42
N THR A 17 -6.28 -21.50 -15.44
CA THR A 17 -6.22 -22.42 -14.28
C THR A 17 -6.76 -23.81 -14.58
N GLY A 18 -7.40 -24.00 -15.74
CA GLY A 18 -8.09 -25.25 -16.10
C GLY A 18 -9.49 -25.38 -15.49
N LEU A 19 -9.96 -24.36 -14.76
CA LEU A 19 -11.31 -24.33 -14.21
C LEU A 19 -12.33 -24.05 -15.32
N LYS A 20 -13.28 -24.98 -15.49
CA LYS A 20 -14.40 -24.83 -16.43
C LYS A 20 -15.60 -24.29 -15.68
N LEU A 21 -16.04 -23.09 -16.04
CA LEU A 21 -17.31 -22.53 -15.59
C LEU A 21 -18.38 -22.81 -16.64
N ASP A 22 -19.60 -23.04 -16.17
CA ASP A 22 -20.76 -22.96 -17.05
C ASP A 22 -21.17 -21.49 -17.29
N SER A 23 -22.09 -21.27 -18.22
CA SER A 23 -22.56 -19.92 -18.56
C SER A 23 -23.28 -19.22 -17.41
N PHE A 24 -23.89 -19.98 -16.49
CA PHE A 24 -24.62 -19.44 -15.36
C PHE A 24 -23.65 -18.89 -14.31
N ASP A 25 -22.64 -19.67 -13.95
CA ASP A 25 -21.59 -19.29 -13.01
C ASP A 25 -20.77 -18.11 -13.54
N GLU A 26 -20.40 -18.14 -14.83
CA GLU A 26 -19.67 -17.03 -15.45
C GLU A 26 -20.47 -15.72 -15.36
N ASN A 27 -21.76 -15.76 -15.71
CA ASN A 27 -22.62 -14.59 -15.64
C ASN A 27 -22.84 -14.12 -14.19
N THR A 28 -22.96 -15.06 -13.25
CA THR A 28 -23.10 -14.75 -11.82
C THR A 28 -21.85 -14.05 -11.29
N LEU A 29 -20.67 -14.61 -11.54
CA LEU A 29 -19.39 -14.00 -11.14
C LEU A 29 -19.17 -12.64 -11.80
N ARG A 30 -19.52 -12.51 -13.08
CA ARG A 30 -19.40 -11.25 -13.83
C ARG A 30 -20.22 -10.13 -13.17
N ASN A 31 -21.46 -10.41 -12.80
CA ASN A 31 -22.36 -9.42 -12.21
C ASN A 31 -22.12 -9.20 -10.70
N LEU A 32 -21.52 -10.18 -10.02
CA LEU A 32 -21.17 -10.08 -8.59
C LEU A 32 -19.87 -9.30 -8.37
N LEU A 33 -18.84 -9.60 -9.17
CA LEU A 33 -17.48 -9.07 -8.97
C LEU A 33 -17.28 -7.72 -9.66
N PHE A 34 -17.98 -7.48 -10.77
CA PHE A 34 -17.79 -6.28 -11.57
C PHE A 34 -19.05 -5.43 -11.59
N TRP A 35 -18.84 -4.12 -11.62
CA TRP A 35 -19.93 -3.15 -11.63
C TRP A 35 -19.74 -2.15 -12.76
N ARG A 36 -20.83 -1.45 -13.07
CA ARG A 36 -20.86 -0.44 -14.11
C ARG A 36 -20.92 0.95 -13.45
N PRO A 37 -19.87 1.77 -13.53
CA PRO A 37 -19.89 3.12 -12.97
C PRO A 37 -20.96 3.97 -13.65
N GLY A 38 -21.88 4.50 -12.83
CA GLY A 38 -23.10 5.16 -13.26
C GLY A 38 -22.87 6.48 -13.97
N LYS A 39 -22.74 6.43 -15.30
CA LYS A 39 -23.21 7.46 -16.24
C LYS A 39 -23.69 6.76 -17.50
N LYS A 40 -24.72 7.33 -18.16
CA LYS A 40 -25.34 6.88 -19.44
C LYS A 40 -24.35 6.54 -20.59
N ARG A 41 -23.03 6.78 -20.43
CA ARG A 41 -21.97 6.52 -21.42
C ARG A 41 -20.96 5.43 -21.07
N SER A 42 -20.81 5.03 -19.81
CA SER A 42 -19.86 3.94 -19.52
C SER A 42 -20.52 2.63 -19.85
N THR A 43 -20.02 1.85 -20.82
CA THR A 43 -20.51 0.50 -21.15
C THR A 43 -19.64 -0.59 -20.51
N THR A 44 -18.51 -0.22 -19.92
CA THR A 44 -17.50 -1.18 -19.46
C THR A 44 -17.72 -1.55 -18.00
N LEU A 45 -17.82 -2.85 -17.74
CA LEU A 45 -17.74 -3.43 -16.39
C LEU A 45 -16.31 -3.35 -15.87
N ILE A 46 -16.17 -2.97 -14.60
CA ILE A 46 -14.88 -2.81 -13.93
C ILE A 46 -14.95 -3.34 -12.51
N LEU A 47 -13.79 -3.68 -11.93
CA LEU A 47 -13.71 -4.11 -10.55
C LEU A 47 -13.96 -2.91 -9.61
N SER A 48 -14.80 -3.11 -8.58
CA SER A 48 -15.20 -2.02 -7.68
C SER A 48 -14.13 -1.63 -6.67
N VAL A 49 -13.98 -0.34 -6.39
CA VAL A 49 -13.18 0.12 -5.26
C VAL A 49 -14.03 0.02 -3.99
N GLY A 50 -13.52 -0.69 -2.98
CA GLY A 50 -14.20 -0.86 -1.70
C GLY A 50 -15.04 -2.14 -1.58
N ALA A 51 -15.21 -2.92 -2.65
CA ALA A 51 -15.81 -4.25 -2.52
C ALA A 51 -14.83 -5.22 -1.81
N PRO A 52 -15.31 -6.06 -0.88
CA PRO A 52 -14.46 -6.95 -0.09
C PRO A 52 -13.76 -8.03 -0.92
N SER A 53 -14.34 -8.39 -2.08
CA SER A 53 -13.73 -9.34 -3.03
C SER A 53 -12.61 -8.71 -3.87
N SER A 54 -12.62 -7.40 -4.10
CA SER A 54 -11.71 -6.73 -5.03
C SER A 54 -10.22 -6.93 -4.73
N PRO A 55 -9.75 -6.88 -3.46
CA PRO A 55 -8.36 -7.19 -3.14
C PRO A 55 -7.95 -8.59 -3.61
N PHE A 56 -8.78 -9.60 -3.36
CA PHE A 56 -8.53 -10.98 -3.78
C PHE A 56 -8.49 -11.13 -5.29
N ILE A 57 -9.50 -10.58 -5.98
CA ILE A 57 -9.57 -10.63 -7.46
C ILE A 57 -8.35 -9.93 -8.08
N SER A 58 -7.95 -8.77 -7.54
CA SER A 58 -6.80 -8.05 -8.07
C SER A 58 -5.48 -8.79 -7.85
N ASN A 59 -5.31 -9.47 -6.71
CA ASN A 59 -4.13 -10.29 -6.44
C ASN A 59 -4.09 -11.52 -7.34
N PHE A 60 -5.22 -12.18 -7.54
CA PHE A 60 -5.34 -13.29 -8.49
C PHE A 60 -4.93 -12.88 -9.90
N VAL A 61 -5.48 -11.77 -10.40
CA VAL A 61 -5.17 -11.23 -11.73
C VAL A 61 -3.69 -10.88 -11.90
N MET A 62 -3.04 -10.39 -10.83
CA MET A 62 -1.63 -10.00 -10.84
C MET A 62 -0.65 -11.15 -10.58
N TYR A 63 -1.12 -12.35 -10.23
CA TYR A 63 -0.25 -13.44 -9.75
C TYR A 63 0.87 -13.81 -10.73
N ASP A 64 0.55 -14.08 -12.01
CA ASP A 64 1.57 -14.47 -12.99
C ASP A 64 2.56 -13.34 -13.30
N PHE A 65 2.07 -12.10 -13.26
CA PHE A 65 2.91 -10.91 -13.40
C PHE A 65 3.89 -10.83 -12.23
N ASP A 66 3.39 -10.95 -11.01
CA ASP A 66 4.19 -10.88 -9.78
C ASP A 66 5.24 -11.99 -9.77
N LYS A 67 4.85 -13.22 -10.11
CA LYS A 67 5.76 -14.37 -10.19
C LYS A 67 6.88 -14.14 -11.21
N SER A 68 6.54 -13.79 -12.44
CA SER A 68 7.52 -13.61 -13.52
C SER A 68 8.45 -12.42 -13.27
N LEU A 69 7.91 -11.35 -12.68
CA LEU A 69 8.69 -10.17 -12.32
C LEU A 69 9.62 -10.45 -11.13
N ASP A 70 9.14 -11.16 -10.11
CA ASP A 70 9.95 -11.57 -8.97
C ASP A 70 11.11 -12.48 -9.39
N ASP A 71 10.83 -13.48 -10.24
CA ASP A 71 11.86 -14.37 -10.81
C ASP A 71 12.95 -13.57 -11.54
N TRP A 72 12.55 -12.62 -12.39
CA TRP A 72 13.50 -11.75 -13.08
C TRP A 72 14.29 -10.88 -12.10
N CYS A 73 13.64 -10.31 -11.08
CA CYS A 73 14.28 -9.47 -10.07
C CYS A 73 15.32 -10.27 -9.25
N ARG A 74 14.97 -11.47 -8.79
CA ARG A 74 15.86 -12.36 -8.04
C ARG A 74 17.11 -12.71 -8.85
N ASN A 75 16.96 -13.03 -10.13
CA ASN A 75 18.07 -13.32 -11.03
C ASN A 75 19.00 -12.12 -11.29
N ASN A 76 18.56 -10.90 -10.98
CA ASN A 76 19.33 -9.66 -11.15
C ASN A 76 19.73 -9.02 -9.81
N GLY A 77 19.54 -9.69 -8.66
CA GLY A 77 19.87 -9.12 -7.35
C GLY A 77 19.01 -7.91 -6.97
N ILE A 78 17.74 -7.91 -7.40
CA ILE A 78 16.74 -6.89 -7.10
C ILE A 78 15.68 -7.50 -6.19
N THR A 79 15.28 -6.78 -5.14
CA THR A 79 14.14 -7.13 -4.30
C THR A 79 12.90 -6.42 -4.82
N TYR A 80 11.85 -7.18 -5.09
CA TYR A 80 10.55 -6.69 -5.53
C TYR A 80 9.54 -6.75 -4.38
N SER A 81 8.65 -5.76 -4.30
CA SER A 81 7.50 -5.79 -3.37
C SER A 81 6.32 -5.04 -3.98
N ARG A 82 5.12 -5.61 -3.87
CA ARG A 82 3.86 -4.98 -4.31
C ARG A 82 2.93 -4.75 -3.14
N TYR A 83 2.38 -3.54 -3.05
CA TYR A 83 1.28 -3.18 -2.15
C TYR A 83 0.15 -2.59 -2.98
N ALA A 84 -0.91 -3.38 -3.20
CA ALA A 84 -1.98 -3.06 -4.14
C ALA A 84 -1.43 -2.67 -5.53
N ASP A 85 -1.44 -1.38 -5.87
CA ASP A 85 -0.95 -0.83 -7.13
C ASP A 85 0.42 -0.17 -7.07
N ASP A 86 0.98 -0.01 -5.87
CA ASP A 86 2.34 0.44 -5.68
C ASP A 86 3.29 -0.75 -5.78
N ILE A 87 4.29 -0.63 -6.65
CA ILE A 87 5.40 -1.58 -6.78
C ILE A 87 6.70 -0.88 -6.40
N THR A 88 7.50 -1.53 -5.57
CA THR A 88 8.78 -1.02 -5.09
C THR A 88 9.89 -2.00 -5.45
N PHE A 89 11.02 -1.44 -5.87
CA PHE A 89 12.21 -2.19 -6.22
C PHE A 89 13.40 -1.63 -5.44
N SER A 90 14.20 -2.51 -4.85
CA SER A 90 15.42 -2.13 -4.14
C SER A 90 16.57 -3.06 -4.50
N THR A 91 17.79 -2.55 -4.37
CA THR A 91 19.02 -3.30 -4.67
C THR A 91 20.22 -2.57 -4.09
N ASN A 92 21.30 -3.31 -3.85
CA ASN A 92 22.61 -2.76 -3.50
C ASN A 92 23.54 -2.64 -4.72
N ILE A 93 23.07 -3.02 -5.91
CA ILE A 93 23.83 -2.97 -7.16
C ILE A 93 23.56 -1.64 -7.85
N LYS A 94 24.61 -0.85 -8.09
CA LYS A 94 24.50 0.47 -8.72
C LYS A 94 23.94 0.34 -10.15
N ASP A 95 23.13 1.32 -10.54
CA ASP A 95 22.62 1.53 -11.91
C ASP A 95 21.74 0.41 -12.52
N ILE A 96 21.47 -0.69 -11.82
CA ILE A 96 20.66 -1.79 -12.38
C ILE A 96 19.16 -1.47 -12.47
N LEU A 97 18.64 -0.62 -11.58
CA LEU A 97 17.21 -0.27 -11.52
C LEU A 97 16.73 0.54 -12.73
N CYS A 98 17.62 1.16 -13.51
CA CYS A 98 17.23 1.90 -14.71
C CYS A 98 16.52 1.01 -15.76
N ARG A 99 16.75 -0.31 -15.71
CA ARG A 99 16.14 -1.30 -16.61
C ARG A 99 14.73 -1.71 -16.18
N VAL A 100 14.39 -1.53 -14.90
CA VAL A 100 13.14 -2.02 -14.31
C VAL A 100 11.88 -1.48 -15.00
N PRO A 101 11.74 -0.17 -15.30
CA PRO A 101 10.51 0.32 -15.95
C PRO A 101 10.22 -0.36 -17.28
N LYS A 102 11.27 -0.66 -18.08
CA LYS A 102 11.11 -1.36 -19.37
C LYS A 102 10.63 -2.79 -19.16
N VAL A 103 11.20 -3.49 -18.18
CA VAL A 103 10.81 -4.87 -17.85
C VAL A 103 9.37 -4.91 -17.31
N VAL A 104 9.00 -4.01 -16.41
CA VAL A 104 7.63 -3.91 -15.88
C VAL A 104 6.62 -3.68 -17.00
N LYS A 105 6.87 -2.73 -17.91
CA LYS A 105 5.99 -2.48 -19.07
C LYS A 105 5.83 -3.75 -19.93
N LYS A 106 6.92 -4.47 -20.21
CA LYS A 106 6.88 -5.73 -20.96
C LYS A 106 6.05 -6.79 -20.22
N MET A 107 6.31 -7.03 -18.94
CA MET A 107 5.59 -8.04 -18.16
C MET A 107 4.11 -7.71 -17.98
N LEU A 108 3.75 -6.44 -17.79
CA LEU A 108 2.34 -6.01 -17.76
C LEU A 108 1.65 -6.31 -19.10
N SER A 109 2.29 -5.99 -20.22
CA SER A 109 1.72 -6.25 -21.55
C SER A 109 1.51 -7.74 -21.82
N LEU A 110 2.37 -8.60 -21.27
CA LEU A 110 2.31 -10.05 -21.44
C LEU A 110 1.23 -10.70 -20.55
N HIS A 111 1.17 -10.30 -19.27
CA HIS A 111 0.37 -11.01 -18.27
C HIS A 111 -0.96 -10.33 -17.96
N VAL A 112 -1.07 -9.02 -18.14
CA VAL A 112 -2.23 -8.22 -17.69
C VAL A 112 -2.52 -7.08 -18.69
N PRO A 113 -2.87 -7.43 -19.95
CA PRO A 113 -3.08 -6.44 -21.00
C PRO A 113 -4.14 -5.42 -20.61
N GLY A 114 -3.83 -4.13 -20.79
CA GLY A 114 -4.70 -3.01 -20.39
C GLY A 114 -4.31 -2.33 -19.07
N LEU A 115 -3.36 -2.90 -18.32
CA LEU A 115 -2.70 -2.21 -17.21
C LEU A 115 -1.40 -1.55 -17.69
N SER A 116 -1.10 -0.37 -17.13
CA SER A 116 0.10 0.39 -17.43
C SER A 116 0.60 1.10 -16.17
N ILE A 117 1.92 1.32 -16.09
CA ILE A 117 2.51 2.12 -15.03
C ILE A 117 2.26 3.62 -15.25
N ASN A 118 2.24 4.38 -14.17
CA ASN A 118 2.23 5.84 -14.24
C ASN A 118 3.66 6.39 -14.20
N GLU A 119 4.17 6.79 -15.37
CA GLU A 119 5.55 7.24 -15.52
C GLU A 119 5.83 8.53 -14.73
N SER A 120 4.86 9.43 -14.60
CA SER A 120 5.04 10.68 -13.83
C SER A 120 5.13 10.46 -12.32
N LYS A 121 4.67 9.31 -11.83
CA LYS A 121 4.80 8.89 -10.43
C LYS A 121 5.98 7.95 -10.19
N THR A 122 6.74 7.61 -11.23
CA THR A 122 7.91 6.73 -11.10
C THR A 122 9.08 7.53 -10.54
N ILE A 123 9.57 7.13 -9.37
CA ILE A 123 10.62 7.86 -8.64
C ILE A 123 11.84 6.95 -8.47
N PHE A 124 13.01 7.47 -8.83
CA PHE A 124 14.29 6.86 -8.50
C PHE A 124 14.90 7.61 -7.32
N THR A 125 15.35 6.87 -6.31
CA THR A 125 15.92 7.46 -5.10
C THR A 125 17.03 6.56 -4.55
N SER A 126 17.94 7.15 -3.79
CA SER A 126 19.07 6.47 -3.15
C SER A 126 19.08 6.76 -1.65
N MET A 127 20.02 6.17 -0.91
CA MET A 127 20.19 6.46 0.52
C MET A 127 20.55 7.92 0.82
N ALA A 128 21.01 8.69 -0.17
CA ALA A 128 21.33 10.10 -0.01
C ALA A 128 20.08 11.00 0.11
N HIS A 129 18.91 10.48 -0.27
CA HIS A 129 17.66 11.21 -0.22
C HIS A 129 16.68 10.56 0.74
N ASN A 130 15.69 11.34 1.17
CA ASN A 130 14.59 10.81 1.98
C ASN A 130 13.77 9.82 1.13
N ARG A 131 13.48 8.65 1.69
CA ARG A 131 12.80 7.55 0.98
C ARG A 131 11.48 7.26 1.66
N HIS A 132 10.40 7.37 0.89
CA HIS A 132 9.07 7.04 1.33
C HIS A 132 8.53 5.85 0.54
N VAL A 133 8.10 4.81 1.23
CA VAL A 133 7.47 3.62 0.66
C VAL A 133 6.17 3.40 1.41
N THR A 134 5.05 3.31 0.69
CA THR A 134 3.70 3.03 1.23
C THR A 134 3.32 3.84 2.48
N GLY A 135 3.74 5.11 2.55
CA GLY A 135 3.44 6.02 3.66
C GLY A 135 4.33 5.87 4.90
N VAL A 136 5.41 5.10 4.80
CA VAL A 136 6.47 4.94 5.81
C VAL A 136 7.80 5.50 5.27
N THR A 137 8.63 6.01 6.16
CA THR A 137 9.96 6.54 5.83
C THR A 137 11.03 5.48 6.09
N LEU A 138 11.97 5.29 5.16
CA LEU A 138 13.12 4.41 5.34
C LEU A 138 14.35 5.22 5.74
N THR A 139 14.87 4.98 6.94
CA THR A 139 16.09 5.66 7.40
C THR A 139 17.32 5.17 6.62
N PRO A 140 18.41 5.94 6.56
CA PRO A 140 19.67 5.49 5.95
C PRO A 140 20.20 4.18 6.58
N GLN A 141 19.91 3.95 7.86
CA GLN A 141 20.29 2.73 8.61
C GLN A 141 19.39 1.52 8.29
N GLY A 142 18.37 1.67 7.44
CA GLY A 142 17.45 0.58 7.07
C GLY A 142 16.26 0.39 8.01
N ASN A 143 16.05 1.30 8.97
CA ASN A 143 14.93 1.22 9.91
C ASN A 143 13.68 1.91 9.34
N LEU A 144 12.51 1.50 9.83
CA LEU A 144 11.24 2.18 9.55
C LEU A 144 11.09 3.42 10.43
N SER A 145 10.46 4.45 9.87
CA SER A 145 10.13 5.66 10.61
C SER A 145 8.82 6.31 10.14
N ILE A 146 8.10 6.95 11.05
CA ILE A 146 6.95 7.79 10.69
C ILE A 146 7.36 9.13 10.05
N GLY A 147 8.66 9.46 10.01
CA GLY A 147 9.17 10.71 9.43
C GLY A 147 9.06 11.91 10.37
N ARG A 148 9.89 12.94 10.12
CA ARG A 148 10.08 14.09 11.02
C ARG A 148 8.80 14.87 11.27
N ASP A 149 7.97 15.06 10.24
CA ASP A 149 6.78 15.92 10.34
C ASP A 149 5.69 15.26 11.18
N ARG A 150 5.47 13.95 11.02
CA ARG A 150 4.56 13.21 11.90
C ARG A 150 5.04 13.20 13.35
N LYS A 151 6.36 13.03 13.59
CA LYS A 151 6.94 13.12 14.95
C LYS A 151 6.68 14.48 15.61
N ARG A 152 6.86 15.56 14.85
CA ARG A 152 6.58 16.93 15.30
C ARG A 152 5.11 17.13 15.60
N MET A 153 4.23 16.70 14.71
CA MET A 153 2.78 16.76 14.90
C MET A 153 2.37 16.03 16.18
N LEU A 154 2.84 14.80 16.40
CA LEU A 154 2.50 14.03 17.61
C LEU A 154 3.05 14.67 18.89
N SER A 155 4.28 15.20 18.86
CA SER A 155 4.81 15.97 19.97
C SER A 155 3.94 17.20 20.28
N ALA A 156 3.51 17.94 19.27
CA ALA A 156 2.63 19.09 19.44
C ALA A 156 1.27 18.70 20.02
N LYS A 157 0.70 17.56 19.59
CA LYS A 157 -0.55 17.04 20.15
C LYS A 157 -0.41 16.65 21.62
N ILE A 158 0.65 15.95 22.00
CA ILE A 158 0.91 15.62 23.42
C ILE A 158 1.10 16.88 24.25
N HIS A 159 1.76 17.91 23.72
CA HIS A 159 1.86 19.18 24.41
C HIS A 159 0.50 19.86 24.58
N LYS A 160 -0.34 19.90 23.54
CA LYS A 160 -1.72 20.40 23.66
C LYS A 160 -2.53 19.63 24.69
N TYR A 161 -2.36 18.31 24.76
CA TYR A 161 -2.98 17.47 25.79
C TYR A 161 -2.55 17.91 27.20
N SER A 162 -1.25 18.16 27.42
CA SER A 162 -0.75 18.65 28.72
C SER A 162 -1.35 20.00 29.16
N LEU A 163 -1.83 20.79 28.20
CA LEU A 163 -2.50 22.07 28.43
C LEU A 163 -4.04 21.94 28.52
N GLY A 164 -4.59 20.72 28.42
CA GLY A 164 -6.03 20.48 28.41
C GLY A 164 -6.74 20.96 27.13
N LEU A 165 -6.00 21.12 26.03
CA LEU A 165 -6.50 21.72 24.77
C LEU A 165 -6.92 20.70 23.70
N LEU A 166 -7.02 19.40 24.05
CA LEU A 166 -7.50 18.37 23.13
C LEU A 166 -8.90 17.90 23.51
N SER A 167 -9.75 17.72 22.50
CA SER A 167 -11.02 17.01 22.65
C SER A 167 -10.83 15.50 22.82
N SER A 168 -11.84 14.81 23.35
CA SER A 168 -11.82 13.34 23.50
C SER A 168 -11.62 12.60 22.17
N GLU A 169 -12.20 13.11 21.07
CA GLU A 169 -12.01 12.56 19.73
C GLU A 169 -10.55 12.70 19.26
N GLU A 170 -9.95 13.87 19.50
CA GLU A 170 -8.56 14.11 19.15
C GLU A 170 -7.59 13.28 19.99
N ILE A 171 -7.90 13.04 21.26
CA ILE A 171 -7.15 12.13 22.12
C ILE A 171 -7.14 10.74 21.51
N ASN A 172 -8.30 10.17 21.18
CA ASN A 172 -8.42 8.84 20.58
C ASN A 172 -7.70 8.73 19.23
N LYS A 173 -7.84 9.74 18.36
CA LYS A 173 -7.08 9.81 17.10
C LYS A 173 -5.57 9.82 17.35
N THR A 174 -5.12 10.59 18.34
CA THR A 174 -3.69 10.71 18.69
C THR A 174 -3.16 9.40 19.26
N LYS A 175 -3.93 8.69 20.08
CA LYS A 175 -3.58 7.34 20.57
C LYS A 175 -3.33 6.38 19.42
N GLY A 176 -4.24 6.31 18.44
CA GLY A 176 -4.07 5.46 17.26
C GLY A 176 -2.80 5.80 16.48
N MET A 177 -2.51 7.09 16.31
CA MET A 177 -1.28 7.53 15.62
C MET A 177 -0.01 7.20 16.42
N ILE A 178 -0.04 7.28 17.76
CA ILE A 178 1.09 6.90 18.62
C ILE A 178 1.30 5.39 18.61
N ALA A 179 0.23 4.59 18.64
CA ALA A 179 0.32 3.13 18.52
C ALA A 179 0.98 2.74 17.19
N PHE A 180 0.57 3.35 16.08
CA PHE A 180 1.20 3.16 14.78
C PHE A 180 2.67 3.61 14.77
N ALA A 181 2.98 4.76 15.38
CA ALA A 181 4.35 5.25 15.50
C ALA A 181 5.23 4.29 16.31
N ASN A 182 4.70 3.71 17.37
CA ASN A 182 5.41 2.75 18.22
C ASN A 182 5.58 1.39 17.53
N TYR A 183 4.61 0.96 16.71
CA TYR A 183 4.74 -0.23 15.87
C TYR A 183 5.90 -0.10 14.87
N LEU A 184 6.07 1.08 14.26
CA LEU A 184 7.17 1.34 13.34
C LEU A 184 8.51 1.63 14.03
N GLU A 185 8.46 2.34 15.16
CA GLU A 185 9.61 2.76 15.94
C GLU A 185 9.41 2.31 17.39
N GLY A 186 9.91 1.12 17.74
CA GLY A 186 9.64 0.46 19.03
C GLY A 186 9.97 1.28 20.29
N ASP A 187 10.79 2.32 20.17
CA ASP A 187 11.19 3.23 21.26
C ASP A 187 10.40 4.56 21.26
N PHE A 188 9.40 4.75 20.39
CA PHE A 188 8.71 6.03 20.24
C PHE A 188 7.98 6.46 21.52
N LEU A 189 7.29 5.53 22.20
CA LEU A 189 6.63 5.80 23.48
C LEU A 189 7.64 6.18 24.57
N LEU A 190 8.78 5.49 24.65
CA LEU A 190 9.85 5.79 25.61
C LEU A 190 10.40 7.21 25.41
N ARG A 191 10.56 7.65 24.15
CA ARG A 191 10.99 9.01 23.84
C ARG A 191 9.96 10.06 24.27
N LEU A 192 8.67 9.78 24.12
CA LEU A 192 7.60 10.67 24.61
C LEU A 192 7.60 10.73 26.15
N GLN A 193 7.72 9.59 26.83
CA GLN A 193 7.82 9.52 28.29
C GLN A 193 9.02 10.30 28.81
N LYS A 194 10.19 10.16 28.18
CA LYS A 194 11.39 10.93 28.54
C LYS A 194 11.20 12.44 28.37
N LYS A 195 10.42 12.87 27.38
CA LYS A 195 10.22 14.29 27.05
C LYS A 195 9.12 14.97 27.88
N TYR A 196 8.03 14.26 28.16
CA TYR A 196 6.81 14.81 28.77
C TYR A 196 6.49 14.23 30.16
N GLY A 197 7.24 13.23 30.61
CA GLY A 197 7.03 12.52 31.88
C GLY A 197 6.18 11.27 31.73
N CYS A 198 6.52 10.22 32.49
CA CYS A 198 5.79 8.95 32.47
C CYS A 198 4.33 9.12 32.91
N GLU A 199 4.08 9.89 33.95
CA GLU A 199 2.74 10.10 34.52
C GLU A 199 1.77 10.70 33.49
N LEU A 200 2.20 11.75 32.77
CA LEU A 200 1.38 12.42 31.76
C LEU A 200 1.05 11.48 30.59
N ILE A 201 2.03 10.72 30.11
CA ILE A 201 1.81 9.76 29.01
C ILE A 201 0.91 8.61 29.45
N THR A 202 1.07 8.09 30.66
CA THR A 202 0.18 7.06 31.22
C THR A 202 -1.25 7.58 31.33
N LYS A 203 -1.44 8.80 31.86
CA LYS A 203 -2.75 9.45 31.92
C LYS A 203 -3.38 9.58 30.54
N PHE A 204 -2.62 10.10 29.57
CA PHE A 204 -3.04 10.24 28.18
C PHE A 204 -3.52 8.89 27.60
N LEU A 205 -2.76 7.81 27.80
CA LEU A 205 -3.08 6.50 27.26
C LEU A 205 -4.32 5.85 27.92
N MET A 206 -4.56 6.12 29.20
CA MET A 206 -5.70 5.58 29.95
C MET A 206 -7.00 6.36 29.73
N GLU A 207 -6.94 7.61 29.28
CA GLU A 207 -8.10 8.49 29.19
C GLU A 207 -9.14 8.03 28.15
N GLY A 208 -10.38 7.76 28.57
CA GLY A 208 -11.43 7.28 27.65
C GLY A 208 -11.43 5.76 27.43
N ASN A 209 -10.62 4.98 28.14
CA ASN A 209 -10.82 3.54 28.31
C ASN A 209 -11.87 3.32 29.41
N LYS A 210 -13.14 3.55 29.09
CA LYS A 210 -14.30 3.13 29.90
C LYS A 210 -15.20 2.25 29.06
#